data_AF-A0A9X2HJ04-F1
#
_entry.id   AF-A0A9X2HJ04-F1
#
_cell.length_a   1.000
_cell.length_b   1.000
_cell.length_c   1.000
_cell.angle_alpha   90.00
_cell.angle_beta   90.00
_cell.angle_gamma   90.00
#
_symmetry.space_group_name_H-M   'P 1'
#
loop_
_entity.id
_entity.type
_entity.pdbx_description
1 polymer ?
#
loop_
_entity_poly.entity_id
_entity_poly.type
_entity_poly.pdbx_seq_one_letter_code
_entity_poly.pdbx_strand_id
1 'polypeptide(L)'
;MSTEYTDDYYAKLLEDIQADSTPIDPAAVDHTPGAGAADLINATGTSSIEEFHQVAYGRPRLGEDRRPAPRLGTRVPVEMKQKVQALAKQRGLHESEVVFEALNAYLKNVA
;
A
#
# COMPACT_ATOMS: atom_id res chain seq x y z
N MET A 1 -21.91 -32.49 5.25
CA MET A 1 -22.87 -31.41 4.97
C MET A 1 -22.17 -30.44 4.04
N SER A 2 -22.72 -30.29 2.84
CA SER A 2 -22.12 -29.64 1.68
C SER A 2 -21.97 -28.13 1.85
N THR A 3 -20.78 -27.65 1.52
CA THR A 3 -20.42 -26.26 1.24
C THR A 3 -20.97 -25.84 -0.12
N GLU A 4 -22.18 -25.30 -0.13
CA GLU A 4 -22.74 -24.57 -1.28
C GLU A 4 -23.50 -23.35 -0.76
N TYR A 5 -22.78 -22.29 -0.40
CA TYR A 5 -23.40 -21.01 -0.03
C TYR A 5 -22.41 -19.84 -0.16
N THR A 6 -21.85 -19.64 -1.35
CA THR A 6 -20.91 -18.54 -1.61
C THR A 6 -21.21 -17.72 -2.85
N ASP A 7 -21.93 -18.27 -3.85
CA ASP A 7 -22.21 -17.53 -5.10
C ASP A 7 -23.43 -16.61 -5.03
N ASP A 8 -24.39 -16.87 -4.13
CA ASP A 8 -25.65 -16.11 -4.05
C ASP A 8 -25.55 -14.86 -3.13
N TYR A 9 -24.65 -14.88 -2.14
CA TYR A 9 -24.55 -13.81 -1.15
C TYR A 9 -24.16 -12.46 -1.78
N TYR A 10 -23.11 -12.45 -2.62
CA TYR A 10 -22.62 -11.22 -3.23
C TYR A 10 -23.55 -10.70 -4.33
N ALA A 11 -24.24 -11.59 -5.05
CA ALA A 11 -25.21 -11.22 -6.06
C ALA A 11 -26.43 -10.52 -5.44
N LYS A 12 -26.95 -11.09 -4.35
CA LYS A 12 -28.04 -10.50 -3.57
C LYS A 12 -27.64 -9.17 -2.91
N LEU A 13 -26.43 -9.09 -2.35
CA LEU A 13 -25.91 -7.84 -1.79
C LEU A 13 -25.87 -6.71 -2.83
N LEU A 14 -25.46 -7.01 -4.07
CA LEU A 14 -25.45 -6.04 -5.16
C LEU A 14 -26.85 -5.56 -5.54
N GLU A 15 -27.83 -6.48 -5.58
CA GLU A 15 -29.23 -6.15 -5.83
C GLU A 15 -29.81 -5.25 -4.71
N ASP A 16 -29.56 -5.60 -3.45
CA ASP A 16 -30.01 -4.82 -2.28
C ASP A 16 -29.36 -3.42 -2.23
N ILE A 17 -28.09 -3.30 -2.64
CA ILE A 17 -27.42 -1.99 -2.78
C ILE A 17 -28.06 -1.16 -3.89
N GLN A 18 -28.38 -1.77 -5.04
CA GLN A 18 -29.03 -1.07 -6.16
C GLN A 18 -30.46 -0.65 -5.83
N ALA A 19 -31.16 -1.44 -5.01
CA ALA A 19 -32.51 -1.19 -4.54
C ALA A 19 -32.58 -0.26 -3.31
N ASP A 20 -31.44 0.20 -2.79
CA ASP A 20 -31.31 1.00 -1.55
C ASP A 20 -31.99 0.34 -0.34
N SER A 21 -32.02 -0.99 -0.32
CA SER A 21 -32.73 -1.81 0.67
C SER A 21 -31.79 -2.61 1.55
N THR A 22 -30.54 -2.16 1.71
CA THR A 22 -29.57 -2.82 2.59
C THR A 22 -30.11 -2.81 4.03
N PRO A 23 -30.39 -3.98 4.62
CA PRO A 23 -30.89 -4.04 5.99
C PRO A 23 -29.77 -3.64 6.95
N ILE A 24 -29.79 -2.40 7.42
CA ILE A 24 -28.93 -1.95 8.51
C ILE A 24 -29.60 -2.43 9.79
N ASP A 25 -29.02 -3.44 10.45
CA ASP A 25 -29.42 -3.84 11.79
C ASP A 25 -28.66 -3.00 12.82
N PRO A 26 -29.28 -1.97 13.45
CA PRO A 26 -28.59 -1.15 14.44
C PRO A 26 -28.26 -1.94 15.72
N ALA A 27 -28.93 -3.06 15.98
CA ALA A 27 -28.65 -3.90 17.15
C ALA A 27 -27.40 -4.77 16.96
N ALA A 28 -26.88 -4.90 15.73
CA ALA A 28 -25.66 -5.62 15.42
C ALA A 28 -24.38 -4.78 15.69
N VAL A 29 -24.52 -3.50 16.01
CA VAL A 29 -23.38 -2.60 16.26
C VAL A 29 -22.83 -2.83 17.67
N ASP A 30 -21.54 -3.16 17.77
CA ASP A 30 -20.85 -3.25 19.05
C ASP A 30 -20.58 -1.84 19.61
N HIS A 31 -21.16 -1.53 20.76
CA HIS A 31 -21.03 -0.24 21.44
C HIS A 31 -19.90 -0.19 22.47
N THR A 32 -19.07 -1.24 22.57
CA THR A 32 -17.93 -1.22 23.47
C THR A 32 -16.91 -0.14 23.03
N PRO A 33 -16.27 0.57 23.99
CA PRO A 33 -15.26 1.57 23.65
C PRO A 33 -14.11 0.94 22.86
N GLY A 34 -13.94 1.38 21.61
CA GLY A 34 -12.88 0.90 20.71
C GLY A 34 -13.33 -0.14 19.67
N ALA A 35 -14.53 -0.73 19.77
CA ALA A 35 -15.04 -1.66 18.77
C ALA A 35 -15.15 -1.02 17.37
N GLY A 36 -15.69 0.21 17.32
CA GLY A 36 -15.77 0.96 16.06
C GLY A 36 -14.41 1.23 15.42
N ALA A 37 -13.32 1.32 16.20
CA ALA A 37 -11.98 1.48 15.62
C ALA A 37 -11.52 0.21 14.88
N ALA A 38 -11.82 -0.98 15.42
CA ALA A 38 -11.52 -2.24 14.76
C ALA A 38 -12.33 -2.43 13.46
N ASP A 39 -13.61 -2.05 13.48
CA ASP A 39 -14.48 -2.12 12.30
C ASP A 39 -13.99 -1.20 11.17
N LEU A 40 -13.54 0.01 11.50
CA LEU A 40 -12.98 0.95 10.53
C LEU A 40 -11.66 0.45 9.93
N ILE A 41 -10.79 -0.16 10.74
CA ILE A 41 -9.53 -0.78 10.28
C ILE A 41 -9.84 -1.93 9.32
N ASN A 42 -10.75 -2.83 9.70
CA ASN A 42 -11.16 -3.98 8.89
C ASN A 42 -11.82 -3.57 7.57
N ALA A 43 -12.72 -2.58 7.61
CA ALA A 43 -13.45 -2.11 6.42
C ALA A 43 -12.55 -1.40 5.41
N THR A 44 -11.46 -0.76 5.86
CA THR A 44 -10.54 -0.01 5.00
C THR A 44 -9.27 -0.78 4.64
N GLY A 45 -9.03 -1.94 5.28
CA GLY A 45 -7.80 -2.73 5.09
C GLY A 45 -6.55 -2.06 5.63
N THR A 46 -6.70 -1.09 6.53
CA THR A 46 -5.56 -0.41 7.17
C THR A 46 -4.99 -1.25 8.31
N SER A 47 -3.78 -0.94 8.78
CA SER A 47 -3.13 -1.62 9.89
C SER A 47 -3.32 -0.91 11.24
N SER A 48 -3.83 0.33 11.21
CA SER A 48 -4.07 1.14 12.40
C SER A 48 -5.12 2.23 12.19
N ILE A 49 -5.69 2.73 13.29
CA ILE A 49 -6.64 3.85 13.25
C ILE A 49 -6.00 5.15 12.75
N GLU A 50 -4.71 5.35 13.00
CA GLU A 50 -3.94 6.51 12.51
C GLU A 50 -3.82 6.48 10.97
N GLU A 51 -3.59 5.29 10.42
CA GLU A 51 -3.57 5.04 8.99
C GLU A 51 -4.96 5.19 8.37
N PHE A 52 -6.00 4.70 9.04
CA PHE A 52 -7.40 4.96 8.67
C PHE A 52 -7.68 6.47 8.57
N HIS A 53 -7.27 7.27 9.56
CA HIS A 53 -7.46 8.73 9.50
C HIS A 53 -6.77 9.32 8.26
N GLN A 54 -5.55 8.91 7.94
CA GLN A 54 -4.83 9.39 6.76
C GLN A 54 -5.49 9.00 5.43
N VAL A 55 -6.08 7.81 5.36
CA VAL A 55 -6.84 7.33 4.19
C VAL A 55 -8.19 8.06 4.07
N ALA A 56 -8.91 8.24 5.19
CA ALA A 56 -10.21 8.90 5.25
C ALA A 56 -10.13 10.39 4.86
N TYR A 57 -9.00 11.07 5.12
CA TYR A 57 -8.76 12.45 4.68
C TYR A 57 -8.40 12.58 3.18
N GLY A 58 -8.53 11.51 2.39
CA GLY A 58 -8.97 11.66 1.00
C GLY A 58 -7.91 11.60 -0.10
N ARG A 59 -6.70 11.08 0.16
CA ARG A 59 -5.85 10.56 -0.93
C ARG A 59 -5.08 9.32 -0.48
N PRO A 60 -5.55 8.10 -0.83
CA PRO A 60 -4.68 6.94 -0.86
C PRO A 60 -3.44 7.29 -1.68
N ARG A 61 -2.24 7.12 -1.13
CA ARG A 61 -1.00 7.27 -1.91
C ARG A 61 -0.89 6.07 -2.85
N LEU A 62 -1.60 6.11 -3.97
CA LEU A 62 -1.46 5.14 -5.05
C LEU A 62 0.01 5.14 -5.50
N GLY A 63 0.73 4.06 -5.18
CA GLY A 63 2.16 3.90 -5.43
C GLY A 63 3.05 3.85 -4.19
N GLU A 64 2.49 3.93 -2.98
CA GLU A 64 3.26 3.89 -1.72
C GLU A 64 3.30 2.51 -1.06
N ASP A 65 3.54 1.46 -1.86
CA ASP A 65 4.24 0.25 -1.40
C ASP A 65 5.73 0.53 -1.10
N ARG A 66 6.14 1.80 -1.09
CA ARG A 66 7.43 2.20 -0.52
C ARG A 66 7.31 2.17 0.99
N ARG A 67 7.43 0.97 1.57
CA ARG A 67 8.05 0.83 2.89
C ARG A 67 9.26 1.76 2.93
N PRO A 68 9.50 2.51 4.03
CA PRO A 68 10.65 3.40 4.12
C PRO A 68 11.90 2.64 3.70
N ALA A 69 12.44 2.98 2.53
CA ALA A 69 13.58 2.27 1.98
C ALA A 69 14.75 2.42 2.96
N PRO A 70 15.40 1.32 3.38
CA PRO A 70 16.53 1.41 4.30
C PRO A 70 17.59 2.32 3.70
N ARG A 71 18.10 3.27 4.49
CA ARG A 71 19.19 4.16 4.05
C ARG A 71 20.48 3.34 4.02
N LEU A 72 20.98 3.07 2.82
CA LEU A 72 22.26 2.38 2.63
C LEU A 72 23.39 3.41 2.48
N GLY A 73 24.34 3.40 3.43
CA GLY A 73 25.59 4.15 3.32
C GLY A 73 26.73 3.24 2.88
N THR A 74 27.41 3.57 1.77
CA THR A 74 28.55 2.81 1.25
C THR A 74 29.76 3.70 1.00
N ARG A 75 30.96 3.16 1.21
CA ARG A 75 32.21 3.81 0.81
C ARG A 75 32.54 3.42 -0.62
N VAL A 76 32.82 4.41 -1.45
CA VAL A 76 33.21 4.23 -2.86
C VAL A 76 34.43 5.08 -3.19
N PRO A 77 35.28 4.67 -4.14
CA PRO A 77 36.34 5.52 -4.66
C PRO A 77 35.80 6.85 -5.19
N VAL A 78 36.57 7.93 -4.99
CA VAL A 78 36.17 9.30 -5.39
C VAL A 78 35.85 9.38 -6.89
N GLU A 79 36.68 8.76 -7.72
CA GLU A 79 36.49 8.72 -9.18
C GLU A 79 35.16 8.07 -9.57
N MET A 80 34.74 7.02 -8.85
CA MET A 80 33.48 6.33 -9.10
C MET A 80 32.30 7.22 -8.73
N LYS A 81 32.38 7.92 -7.59
CA LYS A 81 31.35 8.90 -7.19
C LYS A 81 31.19 10.01 -8.24
N GLN A 82 32.30 10.54 -8.76
CA GLN A 82 32.27 11.56 -9.81
C GLN A 82 31.59 11.06 -11.09
N LYS A 83 31.87 9.83 -11.51
CA LYS A 83 31.23 9.21 -12.68
C LYS A 83 29.72 9.06 -12.48
N VAL A 84 29.28 8.59 -11.30
CA VAL A 84 27.85 8.48 -10.96
C VAL A 84 27.17 9.84 -10.96
N GLN A 85 27.81 10.87 -10.39
CA GLN A 85 27.30 12.24 -10.37
C GLN A 85 27.13 12.82 -11.77
N ALA A 86 28.13 12.64 -12.65
CA ALA A 86 28.05 13.10 -14.03
C ALA A 86 26.91 12.41 -14.78
N LEU A 87 26.75 11.09 -14.58
CA LEU A 87 25.68 10.32 -15.20
C LEU A 87 24.29 10.72 -14.69
N ALA A 88 24.15 10.93 -13.38
CA ALA A 88 22.91 11.41 -12.76
C ALA A 88 22.49 12.77 -13.33
N LYS A 89 23.45 13.71 -13.42
CA LYS A 89 23.21 15.03 -14.02
C LYS A 89 22.81 14.95 -15.50
N GLN A 90 23.46 14.09 -16.27
CA GLN A 90 23.13 13.89 -17.69
C GLN A 90 21.70 13.36 -17.88
N ARG A 91 21.25 12.48 -16.98
CA ARG A 91 19.93 11.83 -17.05
C ARG A 91 18.81 12.59 -16.32
N GLY A 92 19.15 13.66 -15.57
CA GLY A 92 18.18 14.36 -14.73
C GLY A 92 17.66 13.52 -13.55
N LEU A 93 18.45 12.56 -13.09
CA LEU A 93 18.09 11.61 -12.01
C LEU A 93 18.86 11.90 -10.73
N HIS A 94 18.40 11.34 -9.61
CA HIS A 94 19.15 11.38 -8.36
C HIS A 94 20.27 10.33 -8.36
N GLU A 95 21.40 10.60 -7.69
CA GLU A 95 22.55 9.67 -7.63
C GLU A 95 22.14 8.28 -7.13
N SER A 96 21.24 8.22 -6.13
CA SER A 96 20.74 6.96 -5.58
C SER A 96 19.96 6.12 -6.60
N GLU A 97 19.23 6.76 -7.51
CA GLU A 97 18.45 6.06 -8.54
C GLU A 97 19.37 5.41 -9.56
N VAL A 98 20.41 6.13 -9.98
CA VAL A 98 21.45 5.61 -10.88
C VAL A 98 22.15 4.40 -10.27
N VAL A 99 22.48 4.46 -8.98
CA VAL A 99 23.10 3.32 -8.26
C VAL A 99 22.14 2.14 -8.17
N PHE A 100 20.85 2.38 -7.90
CA PHE A 100 19.84 1.32 -7.80
C PHE A 100 19.59 0.64 -9.15
N GLU A 101 19.53 1.42 -10.24
CA GLU A 101 19.41 0.92 -11.62
C GLU A 101 20.61 0.04 -11.98
N ALA A 102 21.83 0.51 -11.70
CA ALA A 102 23.06 -0.22 -11.97
C ALA A 102 23.14 -1.52 -11.15
N LEU A 103 22.74 -1.49 -9.87
CA LEU A 103 22.72 -2.67 -9.02
C LEU A 103 21.69 -3.70 -9.51
N ASN A 104 20.49 -3.26 -9.90
CA ASN A 104 19.48 -4.14 -10.48
C ASN A 104 19.96 -4.77 -11.80
N ALA A 105 20.63 -4.00 -12.66
CA ALA A 105 21.20 -4.52 -13.90
C ALA A 105 22.32 -5.55 -13.63
N TYR A 106 23.18 -5.27 -12.64
CA TYR A 106 24.21 -6.21 -12.21
C TYR A 106 23.59 -7.52 -11.71
N LEU A 107 22.60 -7.45 -10.81
CA LEU A 107 21.92 -8.62 -10.27
C LEU A 107 21.23 -9.43 -11.37
N LYS A 108 20.58 -8.79 -12.36
CA LYS A 108 19.94 -9.51 -13.48
C LYS A 108 20.93 -10.22 -14.41
N ASN A 109 22.17 -9.74 -14.50
CA ASN A 109 23.18 -10.31 -15.39
C ASN A 109 24.12 -11.30 -14.68
N VAL A 110 24.08 -11.36 -13.35
CA VAL A 110 24.97 -12.19 -12.52
C VAL A 110 24.21 -13.26 -11.74
N ALA A 111 22.91 -13.07 -11.46
CA ALA A 111 22.03 -14.05 -10.83
C ALA A 111 21.37 -14.99 -11.85
#